data_AF-A0A6B2TBE8-F1
#
_entry.id   AF-A0A6B2TBE8-F1
#
_cell.length_a   1.000
_cell.length_b   1.000
_cell.length_c   1.000
_cell.angle_alpha   90.00
_cell.angle_beta   90.00
_cell.angle_gamma   90.00
#
_symmetry.space_group_name_H-M   'P 1'
#
loop_
_entity.id
_entity.type
_entity.pdbx_description
1 polymer ?
#
loop_
_entity_poly.entity_id
_entity_poly.type
_entity_poly.pdbx_seq_one_letter_code
_entity_poly.pdbx_strand_id
1 'polypeptide(L)'
;MRYRILGATEAYDDQGAPLSVGGQRLRALLAALALQANRTATVGTLIEEVWAGDPPADAPAALQALVGRLRRAVGKDAVVSAPGGYRLA
;
A
#
# COMPACT_ATOMS: atom_id res chain seq x y z
N MET A 1 -10.97 -13.26 -3.44
CA MET A 1 -10.88 -11.81 -3.13
C MET A 1 -11.82 -11.03 -4.02
N ARG A 2 -12.67 -10.16 -3.45
CA ARG A 2 -13.58 -9.26 -4.18
C ARG A 2 -13.28 -7.83 -3.75
N TYR A 3 -13.01 -6.95 -4.71
CA TYR A 3 -12.66 -5.55 -4.46
C TYR A 3 -13.81 -4.65 -4.92
N ARG A 4 -14.30 -3.76 -4.05
CA ARG A 4 -15.30 -2.74 -4.41
C ARG A 4 -14.64 -1.37 -4.45
N ILE A 5 -14.77 -0.69 -5.60
CA ILE A 5 -14.12 0.60 -5.90
C ILE A 5 -15.19 1.67 -6.19
N LEU A 6 -16.33 1.63 -5.49
CA LEU A 6 -17.45 2.56 -5.68
C LEU A 6 -17.91 3.13 -4.33
N GLY A 7 -16.97 3.78 -3.63
CA GLY A 7 -17.12 4.30 -2.26
C GLY A 7 -15.77 4.26 -1.52
N ALA A 8 -15.67 4.92 -0.36
CA ALA A 8 -14.46 4.93 0.48
C ALA A 8 -13.89 3.50 0.54
N THR A 9 -12.70 3.29 -0.02
CA THR A 9 -12.19 1.93 -0.26
C THR A 9 -12.15 1.13 1.04
N GLU A 10 -12.72 -0.06 1.06
CA GLU A 10 -12.78 -0.95 2.24
C GLU A 10 -12.22 -2.31 1.85
N ALA A 11 -11.46 -2.94 2.75
CA ALA A 11 -10.99 -4.32 2.57
C ALA A 11 -11.41 -5.15 3.79
N TYR A 12 -11.63 -6.43 3.55
CA TYR A 12 -12.07 -7.41 4.54
C TYR A 12 -11.13 -8.60 4.48
N ASP A 13 -10.89 -9.25 5.61
CA ASP A 13 -10.10 -10.49 5.65
C ASP A 13 -10.95 -11.69 5.20
N ASP A 14 -10.32 -12.87 5.11
CA ASP A 14 -10.97 -14.14 4.75
C ASP A 14 -12.00 -14.61 5.79
N GLN A 15 -12.06 -13.97 6.97
CA GLN A 15 -13.05 -14.21 8.03
C GLN A 15 -14.21 -13.20 7.97
N GLY A 16 -14.21 -12.27 7.00
CA GLY A 16 -15.25 -11.26 6.84
C GLY A 16 -15.18 -10.12 7.85
N ALA A 17 -14.11 -10.04 8.65
CA ALA A 17 -13.90 -8.90 9.53
C ALA A 17 -13.41 -7.70 8.70
N PRO A 18 -13.90 -6.47 8.98
CA PRO A 18 -13.35 -5.28 8.37
C PRO A 18 -11.89 -5.18 8.75
N LEU A 19 -11.02 -5.47 7.79
CA LEU A 19 -9.60 -5.21 7.91
C LEU A 19 -9.50 -3.69 8.00
N SER A 20 -9.15 -3.17 9.17
CA SER A 20 -8.63 -1.81 9.27
C SER A 20 -7.33 -1.78 8.48
N VAL A 21 -7.45 -1.65 7.15
CA VAL A 21 -6.39 -1.19 6.26
C VAL A 21 -6.20 0.26 6.68
N GLY A 22 -5.47 0.41 7.79
CA GLY A 22 -5.52 1.59 8.65
C GLY A 22 -5.18 2.84 7.87
N GLY A 23 -6.17 3.70 7.69
CA GLY A 23 -6.03 5.00 7.06
C GLY A 23 -6.02 4.96 5.52
N GLN A 24 -6.56 6.02 4.94
CA GLN A 24 -6.52 6.36 3.51
C GLN A 24 -5.17 6.05 2.84
N ARG A 25 -4.07 6.26 3.57
CA ARG A 25 -2.68 6.05 3.10
C ARG A 25 -2.32 4.61 2.79
N LEU A 26 -2.82 3.63 3.56
CA LEU A 26 -2.49 2.22 3.30
C LEU A 26 -3.21 1.71 2.04
N ARG A 27 -4.41 2.24 1.76
CA ARG A 27 -5.16 1.96 0.53
C ARG A 27 -4.56 2.67 -0.67
N ALA A 28 -4.12 3.92 -0.49
CA ALA A 28 -3.37 4.65 -1.51
C ALA A 28 -2.09 3.88 -1.89
N LEU A 29 -1.36 3.36 -0.90
CA LEU A 29 -0.17 2.53 -1.15
C LEU A 29 -0.51 1.26 -1.94
N LEU A 30 -1.56 0.55 -1.54
CA LEU A 30 -2.01 -0.64 -2.27
C LEU A 30 -2.44 -0.30 -3.71
N ALA A 31 -3.18 0.79 -3.90
CA ALA A 31 -3.62 1.26 -5.21
C ALA A 31 -2.43 1.67 -6.10
N ALA A 32 -1.47 2.41 -5.55
CA ALA A 32 -0.25 2.81 -6.26
C ALA A 32 0.57 1.58 -6.70
N LEU A 33 0.69 0.57 -5.85
CA LEU A 33 1.35 -0.68 -6.20
C LEU A 33 0.57 -1.50 -7.24
N ALA A 34 -0.77 -1.52 -7.15
CA ALA A 34 -1.64 -2.22 -8.08
C ALA A 34 -1.66 -1.56 -9.48
N LEU A 35 -1.61 -0.23 -9.55
CA LEU A 35 -1.46 0.52 -10.80
C LEU A 35 -0.14 0.20 -11.51
N GLN A 36 0.87 -0.23 -10.75
CA GLN A 36 2.17 -0.66 -11.27
C GLN A 36 2.31 -2.18 -11.27
N ALA A 37 1.22 -2.96 -11.31
CA ALA A 37 1.25 -4.43 -11.26
C ALA A 37 2.32 -5.01 -12.22
N ASN A 38 3.36 -5.63 -11.62
CA ASN A 38 4.60 -6.17 -12.22
C ASN A 38 5.79 -5.21 -12.45
N ARG A 39 5.68 -3.93 -12.12
CA ARG A 39 6.80 -2.98 -12.12
C ARG A 39 7.16 -2.55 -10.70
N THR A 40 8.45 -2.31 -10.48
CA THR A 40 8.94 -1.72 -9.24
C THR A 40 8.53 -0.25 -9.18
N ALA A 41 7.63 0.09 -8.26
CA ALA A 41 7.32 1.47 -7.95
C ALA A 41 8.41 2.05 -7.06
N THR A 42 8.99 3.18 -7.45
CA THR A 42 10.09 3.79 -6.68
C THR A 42 9.58 4.35 -5.36
N VAL A 43 10.46 4.44 -4.36
CA VAL A 43 10.13 5.06 -3.06
C VAL A 43 9.59 6.48 -3.23
N GLY A 44 10.19 7.29 -4.10
CA GLY A 44 9.74 8.67 -4.36
C GLY A 44 8.34 8.71 -4.95
N THR A 45 8.06 7.92 -5.98
CA THR A 45 6.71 7.82 -6.58
C THR A 45 5.67 7.36 -5.57
N LEU A 46 6.00 6.37 -4.74
CA LEU A 46 5.09 5.88 -3.71
C LEU A 46 4.83 6.94 -2.64
N ILE A 47 5.81 7.77 -2.30
CA ILE A 47 5.62 8.87 -1.36
C ILE A 47 4.68 9.93 -1.96
N GLU A 48 4.91 10.32 -3.22
CA GLU A 48 4.04 11.29 -3.89
C GLU A 48 2.59 10.79 -4.02
N GLU A 49 2.39 9.54 -4.41
CA GLU A 49 1.05 8.94 -4.56
C GLU A 49 0.33 8.77 -3.21
N VAL A 50 1.05 8.39 -2.15
CA VAL A 50 0.45 8.13 -0.83
C VAL A 50 0.14 9.43 -0.07
N TRP A 51 0.94 10.48 -0.26
CA TRP A 51 0.80 11.74 0.47
C TRP A 51 0.37 12.94 -0.39
N ALA A 52 0.19 12.76 -1.71
CA ALA A 52 -0.30 13.78 -2.64
C ALA A 52 0.44 15.13 -2.54
N GLY A 53 1.76 15.08 -2.32
CA GLY A 53 2.60 16.28 -2.20
C GLY A 53 2.77 16.85 -0.78
N ASP A 54 2.16 16.26 0.25
CA ASP A 54 2.37 16.62 1.67
C ASP A 54 3.01 15.48 2.49
N PRO A 55 4.27 15.10 2.19
CA PRO A 55 4.94 14.03 2.89
C PRO A 55 5.42 14.48 4.29
N PRO A 56 5.45 13.57 5.29
CA PRO A 56 6.04 13.86 6.59
C PRO A 56 7.56 14.06 6.47
N ALA A 57 8.16 14.70 7.48
CA ALA A 57 9.59 14.99 7.51
C ALA A 57 10.48 13.74 7.27
N ASP A 58 10.02 12.57 7.71
CA ASP A 58 10.66 11.28 7.43
C ASP A 58 9.72 10.37 6.62
N ALA A 59 9.47 10.78 5.37
CA ALA A 59 8.65 10.04 4.42
C ALA A 59 9.17 8.62 4.12
N PRO A 60 10.49 8.37 4.00
CA PRO A 60 11.01 7.01 3.83
C PRO A 60 10.66 6.09 5.00
N ALA A 61 10.84 6.52 6.26
CA ALA A 61 10.48 5.69 7.42
C ALA A 61 8.96 5.47 7.51
N ALA A 62 8.17 6.50 7.21
CA ALA A 62 6.71 6.38 7.17
C ALA A 62 6.23 5.38 6.10
N LEU A 63 6.86 5.38 4.93
CA LEU A 63 6.57 4.42 3.86
C LEU A 63 6.92 2.99 4.30
N GLN A 64 8.07 2.79 4.93
CA GLN A 64 8.47 1.47 5.45
C GLN A 64 7.47 0.94 6.49
N ALA A 65 6.99 1.81 7.39
CA ALA A 65 5.95 1.45 8.36
C ALA A 65 4.63 1.06 7.67
N LEU A 66 4.22 1.78 6.63
CA LEU A 66 3.03 1.45 5.82
C LEU A 66 3.20 0.11 5.09
N VAL A 67 4.35 -0.14 4.46
CA VAL A 67 4.64 -1.43 3.80
C VAL A 67 4.61 -2.59 4.80
N GLY A 68 5.16 -2.40 6.00
CA GLY A 68 5.12 -3.40 7.06
C GLY A 68 3.68 -3.74 7.47
N ARG A 69 2.81 -2.73 7.57
CA ARG A 69 1.38 -2.93 7.83
C ARG A 69 0.67 -3.60 6.64
N LEU A 70 1.02 -3.21 5.41
CA LEU A 70 0.44 -3.78 4.20
C LEU A 70 0.74 -5.27 4.11
N ARG A 71 1.99 -5.68 4.34
CA ARG A 71 2.42 -7.09 4.40
C ARG A 71 1.67 -7.91 5.44
N ARG A 72 1.32 -7.31 6.58
CA ARG A 72 0.50 -7.99 7.61
C ARG A 72 -0.95 -8.17 7.15
N ALA A 73 -1.48 -7.24 6.37
CA ALA A 73 -2.87 -7.27 5.89
C ALA A 73 -3.07 -8.17 4.66
N VAL A 74 -2.14 -8.14 3.69
CA VAL A 74 -2.28 -8.84 2.40
C VAL A 74 -1.40 -10.09 2.25
N GLY A 75 -0.57 -10.39 3.25
CA GLY A 75 0.42 -11.46 3.21
C GLY A 75 1.83 -10.94 2.94
N LYS A 76 2.82 -11.54 3.62
CA LYS A 76 4.22 -11.11 3.60
C LYS A 76 4.82 -11.14 2.19
N ASP A 77 4.43 -12.14 1.41
CA ASP A 77 4.99 -12.41 0.08
C ASP A 77 4.28 -11.61 -1.02
N ALA A 78 3.14 -10.99 -0.72
CA ALA A 78 2.40 -10.17 -1.69
C ALA A 78 3.13 -8.86 -2.02
N VAL A 79 4.00 -8.34 -1.14
CA VAL A 79 4.76 -7.10 -1.37
C VAL A 79 6.26 -7.36 -1.32
N VAL A 80 6.89 -7.36 -2.49
CA VAL A 80 8.32 -7.62 -2.66
C VAL A 80 9.09 -6.30 -2.63
N SER A 81 10.13 -6.26 -1.80
CA SER A 81 11.11 -5.16 -1.82
C SER A 81 12.10 -5.41 -2.96
N ALA A 82 12.23 -4.44 -3.85
CA ALA A 82 13.21 -4.46 -4.94
C ALA A 82 14.19 -3.28 -4.77
N PRO A 83 15.37 -3.31 -5.41
CA PRO A 83 16.29 -2.18 -5.37
C PRO A 83 15.57 -0.89 -5.80
N GLY A 84 15.53 0.10 -4.91
CA GLY A 84 14.89 1.39 -5.16
C GLY A 84 13.37 1.46 -4.98
N GLY A 85 12.69 0.38 -4.55
CA GLY A 85 11.23 0.41 -4.48
C GLY A 85 10.51 -0.84 -3.99
N TYR A 86 9.21 -0.89 -4.27
CA TYR A 86 8.32 -1.99 -3.91
C TYR A 86 7.46 -2.41 -5.10
N ARG A 87 7.09 -3.69 -5.15
CA ARG A 87 6.17 -4.22 -6.15
C ARG A 87 5.20 -5.22 -5.51
N LEU A 88 4.04 -5.40 -6.12
CA LEU A 88 3.18 -6.55 -5.85
C LEU A 88 3.75 -7.80 -6.55
N ALA A 89 3.66 -8.95 -5.87
CA ALA A 89 3.98 -10.27 -6.44
C ALA A 89 2.83 -10.83 -7.28
#